data_AF-A0A418UX83-F1
#
_entry.id   AF-A0A418UX83-F1
#
_cell.length_a   1.000
_cell.length_b   1.000
_cell.length_c   1.000
_cell.angle_alpha   90.00
_cell.angle_beta   90.00
_cell.angle_gamma   90.00
#
_symmetry.space_group_name_H-M   'P 1'
#
loop_
_entity.id
_entity.type
_entity.pdbx_description
1 polymer ?
#
loop_
_entity_poly.entity_id
_entity_poly.type
_entity_poly.pdbx_seq_one_letter_code
_entity_poly.pdbx_strand_id
1 'polypeptide(L)' 'MTIALSTTSNFPDPDAAYRLIVEAHRGISDEQSAALDAALVLILANHIGDLAVLRDAVTLAKRRVVDDVQVAS' A
#
# COMPACT_ATOMS: atom_id res chain seq x y z
N MET A 1 10.89 20.37 5.55
CA MET A 1 9.46 20.49 5.17
C MET A 1 8.92 19.07 5.18
N THR A 2 8.13 18.70 6.19
CA THR A 2 7.65 17.32 6.36
C THR A 2 6.50 17.07 5.39
N ILE A 3 6.56 15.98 4.63
CA ILE A 3 5.43 15.56 3.79
C ILE A 3 4.44 14.82 4.70
N ALA A 4 3.15 15.18 4.65
CA ALA A 4 2.12 14.46 5.39
C ALA A 4 1.64 13.23 4.58
N LEU A 5 1.26 12.16 5.27
CA LEU A 5 0.67 10.99 4.62
C LEU A 5 -0.63 11.37 3.89
N SER A 6 -0.69 11.10 2.59
CA SER A 6 -1.93 11.18 1.81
C SER A 6 -2.58 9.80 1.73
N THR A 7 -3.88 9.73 2.01
CA THR A 7 -4.69 8.51 1.90
C THR A 7 -5.65 8.55 0.70
N THR A 8 -5.64 9.65 -0.05
CA THR A 8 -6.35 9.83 -1.31
C THR A 8 -5.40 9.61 -2.48
N SER A 9 -5.94 9.21 -3.63
CA SER A 9 -5.12 9.08 -4.84
C SER A 9 -4.49 10.42 -5.21
N ASN A 10 -3.17 10.42 -5.37
CA ASN A 10 -2.43 11.56 -5.92
C ASN A 10 -2.17 11.38 -7.43
N PHE A 11 -2.70 10.31 -8.03
CA PHE A 11 -2.53 10.04 -9.46
C PHE A 11 -3.51 10.88 -10.29
N PRO A 12 -3.07 11.45 -11.43
CA PRO A 12 -3.96 12.09 -12.39
C PRO A 12 -5.03 11.14 -12.94
N ASP A 13 -4.69 9.85 -13.04
CA ASP A 13 -5.59 8.76 -13.42
C ASP A 13 -5.53 7.64 -12.37
N PRO A 14 -6.43 7.66 -11.38
CA PRO A 14 -6.51 6.63 -10.33
C PRO A 14 -6.80 5.23 -10.88
N ASP A 15 -7.59 5.13 -11.95
CA ASP A 15 -8.01 3.85 -12.53
C ASP A 15 -6.84 3.15 -13.23
N ALA A 16 -6.03 3.91 -13.96
CA ALA A 16 -4.80 3.40 -14.57
C ALA A 16 -3.81 2.90 -13.50
N ALA A 17 -3.64 3.65 -12.40
CA ALA A 17 -2.77 3.25 -11.31
C ALA A 17 -3.26 1.97 -10.63
N TYR A 18 -4.56 1.86 -10.36
CA TYR A 18 -5.16 0.65 -9.79
C TYR A 18 -4.99 -0.55 -10.72
N ARG A 19 -5.25 -0.38 -12.03
CA ARG A 19 -5.11 -1.44 -13.03
C ARG A 19 -3.67 -1.96 -13.12
N LEU A 20 -2.68 -1.08 -13.04
CA LEU A 20 -1.26 -1.46 -13.04
C LEU A 20 -0.94 -2.42 -11.89
N ILE A 21 -1.45 -2.11 -10.69
CA ILE A 21 -1.26 -2.96 -9.50
C ILE A 21 -1.97 -4.29 -9.73
N VAL A 22 -3.25 -4.30 -10.11
CA VAL A 22 -4.01 -5.54 -10.32
C VAL A 22 -3.37 -6.46 -11.35
N GLU A 23 -2.93 -5.92 -12.50
CA GLU A 23 -2.28 -6.73 -13.52
C GLU A 23 -0.93 -7.29 -13.06
N ALA A 24 -0.23 -6.65 -12.12
CA ALA A 24 1.01 -7.18 -11.56
C ALA A 24 0.79 -8.48 -10.76
N HIS A 25 -0.41 -8.70 -10.22
CA HIS A 25 -0.80 -9.92 -9.50
C HIS A 25 -1.38 -11.01 -10.42
N ARG A 26 -1.56 -10.73 -11.71
CA ARG A 26 -2.21 -11.66 -12.61
C ARG A 26 -1.27 -12.82 -12.96
N GLY A 27 -1.74 -14.04 -12.71
CA GLY A 27 -1.03 -15.26 -13.10
C GLY A 27 0.12 -15.67 -12.19
N ILE A 28 0.21 -15.08 -10.99
CA ILE A 28 1.15 -15.49 -9.93
C ILE A 28 0.39 -16.14 -8.77
N SER A 29 1.08 -16.97 -7.96
CA SER A 29 0.47 -17.59 -6.78
C SER A 29 0.28 -16.59 -5.63
N ASP A 30 -0.47 -16.97 -4.60
CA ASP A 30 -0.69 -16.15 -3.41
C ASP A 30 0.63 -15.84 -2.68
N GLU A 31 1.57 -16.80 -2.63
CA GLU A 31 2.89 -16.57 -2.03
C GLU A 31 3.72 -15.57 -2.85
N GLN A 32 3.64 -15.66 -4.18
CA GLN A 32 4.31 -14.72 -5.07
C GLN A 32 3.67 -13.32 -4.99
N SER A 33 2.35 -13.26 -4.86
CA SER A 33 1.58 -12.04 -4.62
C SER A 33 2.05 -11.34 -3.34
N ALA A 34 2.16 -12.09 -2.23
CA ALA A 34 2.65 -11.54 -0.96
C ALA A 34 4.11 -11.05 -1.06
N ALA A 35 4.95 -11.77 -1.82
CA ALA A 35 6.33 -11.35 -2.07
C ALA A 35 6.41 -10.07 -2.92
N LEU A 36 5.54 -9.94 -3.93
CA LEU A 36 5.40 -8.73 -4.76
C LEU A 36 4.98 -7.53 -3.89
N ASP A 37 3.96 -7.70 -3.05
CA ASP A 37 3.49 -6.65 -2.13
C ASP A 37 4.59 -6.18 -1.19
N ALA A 38 5.32 -7.11 -0.57
CA ALA A 38 6.42 -6.76 0.33
C ALA A 38 7.55 -5.99 -0.38
N ALA A 39 7.90 -6.40 -1.61
CA ALA A 39 8.89 -5.71 -2.42
C ALA A 39 8.41 -4.30 -2.82
N LEU A 40 7.16 -4.17 -3.27
CA LEU A 40 6.57 -2.89 -3.66
C LEU A 40 6.52 -1.92 -2.47
N VAL A 41 6.07 -2.37 -1.30
CA VAL A 41 6.05 -1.57 -0.06
C VAL A 41 7.44 -1.06 0.27
N LEU A 42 8.46 -1.91 0.20
CA LEU A 42 9.84 -1.49 0.51
C LEU A 42 10.39 -0.47 -0.50
N ILE A 43 10.14 -0.69 -1.80
CA ILE A 43 10.55 0.25 -2.86
C ILE A 43 9.90 1.62 -2.64
N LEU A 44 8.59 1.65 -2.39
CA LEU A 44 7.85 2.89 -2.17
C LEU A 44 8.26 3.59 -0.86
N ALA A 45 8.49 2.83 0.21
CA ALA A 45 9.00 3.38 1.47
C ALA A 45 10.37 4.05 1.28
N ASN A 46 11.27 3.41 0.53
CA ASN A 46 12.57 3.98 0.19
C ASN A 46 12.45 5.23 -0.69
N HIS A 47 11.50 5.24 -1.63
CA HIS A 47 11.23 6.41 -2.48
C HIS A 47 10.70 7.61 -1.68
N ILE A 48 9.83 7.37 -0.69
CA ILE A 48 9.31 8.41 0.21
C ILE A 48 10.43 8.99 1.08
N GLY A 49 11.29 8.12 1.65
CA GLY A 49 12.47 8.53 2.41
C GLY A 49 12.21 9.22 3.76
N ASP A 50 10.94 9.30 4.19
CA ASP A 50 10.52 9.94 5.45
C ASP A 50 9.95 8.90 6.43
N LEU A 51 10.67 8.71 7.55
CA LEU A 51 10.31 7.76 8.58
C LEU A 51 9.03 8.14 9.34
N ALA A 52 8.68 9.43 9.42
CA ALA A 52 7.42 9.85 10.04
C ALA A 52 6.23 9.41 9.19
N VAL A 53 6.30 9.63 7.87
CA VAL A 53 5.27 9.17 6.92
C VAL A 53 5.12 7.66 6.96
N LEU A 54 6.24 6.93 7.01
CA LEU A 54 6.20 5.46 7.08
C LEU A 54 5.52 4.97 8.38
N ARG A 55 5.79 5.62 9.52
CA ARG A 55 5.14 5.27 10.81
C ARG A 55 3.63 5.48 10.76
N ASP A 56 3.19 6.60 10.20
CA ASP A 56 1.78 6.90 10.05
C ASP A 56 1.09 5.89 9.13
N ALA A 57 1.73 5.56 8.00
CA ALA A 57 1.22 4.57 7.05
C ALA A 57 1.06 3.19 7.69
N VAL A 58 2.07 2.70 8.42
CA VAL A 58 2.01 1.42 9.13
C VAL A 58 0.91 1.42 10.20
N THR A 59 0.78 2.51 10.96
CA THR A 59 -0.27 2.63 11.98
C THR A 59 -1.66 2.56 11.37
N LEU A 60 -1.88 3.27 10.26
CA LEU A 60 -3.16 3.25 9.54
C LEU A 60 -3.46 1.89 8.92
N ALA A 61 -2.47 1.25 8.28
CA ALA A 61 -2.63 -0.08 7.67
C ALA A 61 -3.05 -1.12 8.72
N LYS A 62 -2.39 -1.11 9.90
CA LYS A 62 -2.75 -2.00 11.01
C LYS A 62 -4.19 -1.80 11.50
N ARG A 63 -4.68 -0.56 11.54
CA ARG A 63 -6.07 -0.27 11.94
C ARG A 63 -7.06 -0.85 10.95
N ARG A 64 -6.85 -0.62 9.64
CA ARG A 64 -7.73 -1.14 8.58
C ARG A 64 -7.86 -2.66 8.61
N VAL A 65 -6.76 -3.37 8.78
CA VAL A 65 -6.77 -4.84 8.89
C VAL A 65 -7.58 -5.31 10.10
N VAL A 66 -7.46 -4.63 11.25
CA VAL A 66 -8.24 -4.97 12.45
C VAL A 66 -9.72 -4.69 12.25
N ASP A 67 -10.06 -3.54 11.66
CA ASP A 67 -11.44 -3.15 11.40
C ASP A 67 -12.12 -4.14 10.43
N ASP A 68 -11.43 -4.56 9.36
CA ASP A 68 -11.95 -5.54 8.39
C ASP A 68 -12.21 -6.92 9.03
N VAL A 69 -11.34 -7.36 9.95
CA VAL A 69 -11.51 -8.62 10.70
C VAL A 69 -12.71 -8.54 11.65
N GLN A 70 -12.98 -7.37 12.23
CA GLN A 70 -14.04 -7.17 13.20
C GLN A 70 -15.43 -7.03 12.56
N VAL A 71 -15.50 -6.65 11.27
CA VAL A 71 -16.75 -6.63 10.47
C VAL A 71 -17.12 -8.00 9.91
N ALA A 72 -16.12 -8.88 9.72
CA ALA A 72 -16.32 -10.24 9.22
C ALA A 72 -16.68 -11.28 10.31
N SER A 73 -16.79 -10.85 11.58
CA SER A 73 -17.14 -11.67 12.75
C SER A 73 -18.52 -11.33 13.29
#